data_AF-A0A1G9EYC0-F1
#
_entry.id   AF-A0A1G9EYC0-F1
#
_cell.length_a   1.000
_cell.length_b   1.000
_cell.length_c   1.000
_cell.angle_alpha   90.00
_cell.angle_beta   90.00
_cell.angle_gamma   90.00
#
_symmetry.space_group_name_H-M   'P 1'
#
loop_
_entity.id
_entity.type
_entity.pdbx_description
1 polymer ?
#
loop_
_entity_poly.entity_id
_entity_poly.type
_entity_poly.pdbx_seq_one_letter_code
_entity_poly.pdbx_strand_id
1 'polypeptide(L)'
;MVVASAIVFLASLLIGALGIYVGARVIVGAGDYDHAIVTALIGAVIWAVVGFFVGWIPLLGPLLALLAYIAVINFRYPGDWTAAAMIGLLAWVTVLIVLYALAAVGITGFEAVGVPGV
;
A
#
# COMPACT_ATOMS: atom_id res chain seq x y z
N MET A 1 -8.54 9.55 20.82
CA MET A 1 -7.41 8.74 20.32
C MET A 1 -7.88 7.65 19.37
N VAL A 2 -8.68 6.66 19.81
CA VAL A 2 -9.09 5.51 18.97
C VAL A 2 -9.83 5.92 17.69
N VAL A 3 -10.80 6.84 17.77
CA VAL A 3 -11.58 7.27 16.60
C VAL A 3 -10.70 7.94 15.54
N ALA A 4 -9.78 8.81 15.95
CA ALA A 4 -8.85 9.47 15.04
C ALA A 4 -7.93 8.44 14.36
N SER A 5 -7.37 7.50 15.11
CA SER A 5 -6.53 6.42 14.55
C SER A 5 -7.30 5.52 13.59
N ALA A 6 -8.57 5.23 13.87
CA ALA A 6 -9.43 4.47 12.97
C ALA A 6 -9.69 5.23 11.66
N ILE A 7 -9.98 6.53 11.73
CA ILE A 7 -10.19 7.38 10.54
C ILE A 7 -8.92 7.41 9.68
N VAL A 8 -7.75 7.62 10.30
CA VAL A 8 -6.47 7.62 9.58
C VAL A 8 -6.20 6.26 8.95
N PHE A 9 -6.43 5.17 9.67
CA PHE A 9 -6.29 3.82 9.13
C PHE A 9 -7.20 3.59 7.92
N LEU A 10 -8.49 3.96 8.01
CA LEU A 10 -9.43 3.80 6.91
C LEU A 10 -9.05 4.66 5.70
N ALA A 11 -8.64 5.91 5.92
CA ALA A 11 -8.18 6.78 4.84
C ALA A 11 -6.95 6.18 4.14
N SER A 12 -5.94 5.76 4.91
CA SER A 12 -4.73 5.11 4.38
C SER A 12 -5.04 3.80 3.66
N LEU A 13 -5.97 3.00 4.19
CA LEU A 13 -6.41 1.75 3.57
C LEU A 13 -7.07 2.01 2.21
N LEU A 14 -7.96 3.00 2.12
CA LEU A 14 -8.63 3.36 0.86
C LEU A 14 -7.67 3.93 -0.18
N ILE A 15 -6.69 4.73 0.24
CA ILE A 15 -5.64 5.26 -0.63
C ILE A 15 -4.73 4.11 -1.13
N GLY A 16 -4.36 3.18 -0.25
CA GLY A 16 -3.62 1.97 -0.63
C GLY A 16 -4.41 1.08 -1.60
N ALA A 17 -5.69 0.87 -1.34
CA ALA A 17 -6.60 0.14 -2.23
C ALA A 17 -6.71 0.82 -3.60
N LEU A 18 -6.73 2.15 -3.66
CA LEU A 18 -6.73 2.89 -4.93
C LEU A 18 -5.47 2.60 -5.73
N GLY A 19 -4.31 2.57 -5.07
CA GLY A 19 -3.06 2.18 -5.70
C GLY A 19 -3.09 0.76 -6.28
N ILE A 20 -3.58 -0.22 -5.51
CA ILE A 20 -3.69 -1.61 -5.98
C ILE A 20 -4.68 -1.71 -7.15
N TYR A 21 -5.83 -1.04 -7.06
CA TYR A 21 -6.83 -1.01 -8.14
C TYR A 21 -6.25 -0.47 -9.44
N VAL A 22 -5.60 0.70 -9.38
CA VAL A 22 -4.96 1.32 -10.55
C VAL A 22 -3.87 0.41 -11.10
N GLY A 23 -3.00 -0.13 -10.25
CA GLY A 23 -1.92 -1.03 -10.66
C GLY A 23 -2.45 -2.30 -11.34
N ALA A 24 -3.43 -2.98 -10.73
CA ALA A 24 -4.02 -4.19 -11.28
C ALA A 24 -4.74 -3.94 -12.60
N ARG A 25 -5.47 -2.81 -12.71
CA ARG A 25 -6.16 -2.43 -13.94
C ARG A 25 -5.20 -2.15 -15.08
N VAL A 26 -4.06 -1.53 -14.79
CA VAL A 26 -3.02 -1.20 -15.78
C VAL A 26 -2.20 -2.42 -16.21
N ILE A 27 -1.79 -3.28 -15.27
CA ILE A 27 -0.85 -4.37 -15.56
C ILE A 27 -1.56 -5.62 -16.09
N VAL A 28 -2.68 -6.01 -15.48
CA VAL A 28 -3.35 -7.29 -15.76
C VAL A 28 -4.78 -7.13 -16.26
N GLY A 29 -5.24 -5.88 -16.44
CA GLY A 29 -6.57 -5.59 -16.96
C GLY A 29 -7.71 -6.07 -16.05
N ALA A 30 -7.43 -6.40 -14.78
CA ALA A 30 -8.38 -7.02 -13.87
C ALA A 30 -8.53 -6.22 -12.58
N GLY A 31 -9.61 -6.49 -11.86
CA GLY A 31 -9.83 -6.00 -10.50
C GLY A 31 -10.90 -4.92 -10.39
N ASP A 32 -11.78 -5.11 -9.42
CA ASP A 32 -12.72 -4.11 -8.92
C ASP A 32 -12.15 -3.44 -7.66
N TYR A 33 -12.64 -2.24 -7.34
CA TYR A 33 -12.15 -1.49 -6.18
C TYR A 33 -12.41 -2.24 -4.85
N ASP A 34 -13.55 -2.93 -4.73
CA ASP A 34 -13.87 -3.75 -3.55
C ASP A 34 -12.84 -4.87 -3.32
N HIS A 35 -12.40 -5.53 -4.40
CA HIS A 35 -11.35 -6.55 -4.32
C HIS A 35 -9.99 -5.95 -3.93
N ALA A 36 -9.70 -4.73 -4.37
CA ALA A 36 -8.50 -4.00 -4.00
C ALA A 36 -8.52 -3.59 -2.51
N ILE A 37 -9.67 -3.18 -1.96
CA ILE A 37 -9.84 -2.89 -0.53
C ILE A 37 -9.53 -4.13 0.31
N VAL A 38 -10.12 -5.28 -0.04
CA VAL A 38 -9.86 -6.54 0.68
C VAL A 38 -8.39 -6.94 0.55
N THR A 39 -7.78 -6.76 -0.63
CA THR A 39 -6.35 -7.06 -0.83
C THR A 39 -5.47 -6.13 0.00
N ALA A 40 -5.78 -4.83 0.05
CA ALA A 40 -5.06 -3.86 0.88
C ALA A 40 -5.19 -4.21 2.38
N LEU A 41 -6.37 -4.65 2.82
CA LEU A 41 -6.61 -5.04 4.21
C LEU A 41 -5.80 -6.28 4.59
N ILE A 42 -5.80 -7.32 3.74
CA ILE A 42 -4.98 -8.51 3.93
C ILE A 42 -3.49 -8.12 3.92
N GLY A 43 -3.07 -7.30 2.96
CA GLY A 43 -1.71 -6.78 2.86
C GLY A 43 -1.28 -6.05 4.13
N ALA A 44 -2.13 -5.19 4.69
CA ALA A 44 -1.85 -4.46 5.93
C ALA A 44 -1.71 -5.39 7.14
N VAL A 45 -2.57 -6.41 7.25
CA VAL A 45 -2.48 -7.43 8.32
C VAL A 45 -1.19 -8.23 8.19
N ILE A 46 -0.89 -8.73 6.99
CA ILE A 46 0.34 -9.50 6.73
C ILE A 46 1.58 -8.64 6.98
N TRP A 47 1.58 -7.39 6.55
CA TRP A 47 2.67 -6.45 6.80
C TRP A 47 2.88 -6.25 8.31
N ALA A 48 1.80 -6.03 9.07
CA ALA A 48 1.87 -5.86 10.52
C ALA A 48 2.44 -7.11 11.21
N VAL A 49 2.02 -8.30 10.79
CA VAL A 49 2.53 -9.58 11.31
C VAL A 49 4.03 -9.72 11.01
N VAL A 50 4.45 -9.51 9.76
CA VAL A 50 5.87 -9.61 9.37
C VAL A 50 6.70 -8.56 10.11
N GLY A 51 6.22 -7.31 10.15
CA GLY A 51 6.87 -6.23 10.89
C GLY A 51 7.03 -6.53 12.38
N PHE A 52 6.03 -7.16 13.00
CA PHE A 52 6.09 -7.56 14.40
C PHE A 52 7.19 -8.59 14.68
N PHE A 53 7.33 -9.63 13.84
CA PHE A 53 8.28 -10.72 14.07
C PHE A 53 9.72 -10.40 13.62
N VAL A 54 9.88 -9.70 12.48
CA VAL A 54 11.19 -9.51 11.84
C VAL A 54 11.52 -8.05 11.52
N GLY A 55 10.63 -7.09 11.80
CA GLY A 55 10.82 -5.68 11.48
C GLY A 55 11.99 -5.01 12.21
N TRP A 56 12.44 -5.59 13.32
CA TRP A 56 13.60 -5.12 14.08
C TRP A 56 14.94 -5.42 13.38
N ILE A 57 14.98 -6.34 12.40
CA ILE A 57 16.19 -6.69 11.68
C ILE A 57 16.40 -5.68 10.54
N PRO A 58 17.47 -4.86 10.58
CA PRO A 58 17.73 -3.87 9.52
C PRO A 58 17.81 -4.55 8.15
N LEU A 59 17.25 -3.88 7.14
CA LEU A 59 17.11 -4.35 5.75
C LEU A 59 16.21 -5.58 5.56
N LEU A 60 16.39 -6.64 6.34
CA LEU A 60 15.63 -7.89 6.22
C LEU A 60 14.15 -7.69 6.55
N GLY A 61 13.83 -6.95 7.61
CA GLY A 61 12.46 -6.68 8.02
C GLY A 61 11.63 -6.03 6.90
N PRO A 62 12.05 -4.86 6.38
CA PRO A 62 11.39 -4.21 5.26
C PRO A 62 11.35 -5.07 3.98
N LEU A 63 12.44 -5.80 3.68
CA LEU A 63 12.49 -6.67 2.50
C LEU A 63 11.47 -7.81 2.57
N LEU A 64 11.38 -8.49 3.73
CA LEU A 64 10.40 -9.55 3.95
C LEU A 64 8.97 -9.01 3.96
N ALA A 65 8.73 -7.82 4.52
CA ALA A 65 7.42 -7.18 4.46
C ALA A 65 7.00 -6.85 3.02
N LEU A 66 7.92 -6.33 2.21
CA LEU A 66 7.68 -6.08 0.79
C LEU A 66 7.41 -7.38 0.02
N LEU A 67 8.22 -8.42 0.22
CA LEU A 67 8.00 -9.72 -0.42
C LEU A 67 6.65 -10.32 -0.02
N ALA A 68 6.27 -10.21 1.25
CA ALA A 68 4.98 -10.68 1.73
C ALA A 68 3.81 -9.91 1.10
N TYR A 69 3.95 -8.59 0.96
CA TYR A 69 2.96 -7.76 0.25
C TYR A 69 2.83 -8.16 -1.23
N ILE A 70 3.95 -8.36 -1.93
CA ILE A 70 3.94 -8.84 -3.33
C ILE A 70 3.30 -10.23 -3.40
N ALA A 71 3.61 -11.12 -2.46
CA ALA A 71 3.00 -12.45 -2.39
C ALA A 71 1.47 -12.36 -2.23
N VAL A 72 0.97 -11.47 -1.35
CA VAL A 72 -0.48 -11.23 -1.20
C VAL A 72 -1.09 -10.80 -2.54
N ILE A 73 -0.47 -9.86 -3.26
CA ILE A 73 -0.97 -9.44 -4.59
C ILE A 73 -0.96 -10.61 -5.57
N ASN A 74 0.13 -11.38 -5.63
CA ASN A 74 0.28 -12.54 -6.51
C ASN A 74 -0.77 -13.62 -6.24
N PHE A 75 -1.19 -13.80 -4.98
CA PHE A 75 -2.27 -14.72 -4.63
C PHE A 75 -3.68 -14.18 -4.94
N ARG A 76 -3.84 -12.85 -5.03
CA ARG A 76 -5.13 -12.19 -5.15
C ARG A 76 -5.47 -11.77 -6.58
N TYR A 77 -4.47 -11.58 -7.44
CA TYR A 77 -4.64 -11.12 -8.82
C TYR A 77 -4.06 -12.14 -9.80
N PRO A 78 -4.66 -12.27 -11.01
CA PRO A 78 -4.09 -13.11 -12.05
C PRO A 78 -2.74 -12.54 -12.51
N GLY A 79 -1.76 -13.41 -12.77
CA GLY A 79 -0.43 -13.00 -13.22
C GLY A 79 0.68 -13.86 -12.62
N ASP A 80 1.92 -13.40 -12.78
CA ASP A 80 3.10 -13.95 -12.14
C ASP A 80 3.67 -12.97 -11.08
N TRP A 81 4.76 -13.37 -10.43
CA TRP A 81 5.44 -12.53 -9.45
C TRP A 81 5.89 -11.19 -10.02
N THR A 82 6.24 -11.14 -11.31
CA THR A 82 6.62 -9.92 -12.01
C THR A 82 5.43 -8.96 -12.10
N ALA A 83 4.27 -9.44 -12.52
CA ALA A 83 3.03 -8.67 -12.56
C ALA A 83 2.66 -8.16 -11.16
N ALA A 84 2.73 -9.01 -10.13
CA ALA A 84 2.45 -8.61 -8.76
C ALA A 84 3.39 -7.51 -8.24
N ALA A 85 4.69 -7.62 -8.56
CA ALA A 85 5.66 -6.59 -8.21
C ALA A 85 5.39 -5.26 -8.93
N MET A 86 5.00 -5.30 -10.21
CA MET A 86 4.63 -4.09 -10.96
C MET A 86 3.34 -3.45 -10.44
N ILE A 87 2.35 -4.25 -10.05
CA ILE A 87 1.13 -3.75 -9.38
C ILE A 87 1.50 -3.07 -8.06
N GLY A 88 2.35 -3.72 -7.24
CA GLY A 88 2.82 -3.15 -5.98
C GLY A 88 3.58 -1.83 -6.16
N LEU A 89 4.42 -1.75 -7.19
CA LEU A 89 5.15 -0.53 -7.55
C LEU A 89 4.22 0.60 -8.00
N LEU A 90 3.26 0.31 -8.88
CA LEU A 90 2.26 1.28 -9.31
C LEU A 90 1.37 1.73 -8.15
N ALA A 91 1.04 0.82 -7.23
CA ALA A 91 0.29 1.15 -6.04
C ALA A 91 1.05 2.16 -5.18
N TRP A 92 2.35 1.92 -4.95
CA TRP A 92 3.20 2.85 -4.23
C TRP A 92 3.27 4.23 -4.90
N VAL A 93 3.52 4.29 -6.21
CA VAL A 93 3.53 5.56 -6.97
C VAL A 93 2.18 6.28 -6.87
N THR A 94 1.07 5.55 -6.98
CA THR A 94 -0.28 6.12 -6.86
C THR A 94 -0.50 6.74 -5.49
N VAL A 95 -0.08 6.05 -4.42
CA VAL A 95 -0.16 6.59 -3.05
C VAL A 95 0.64 7.89 -2.93
N LEU A 96 1.86 7.95 -3.47
CA LEU A 96 2.67 9.18 -3.45
C LEU A 96 1.98 10.35 -4.15
N ILE A 97 1.38 10.09 -5.32
CA ILE A 97 0.62 11.11 -6.08
C ILE A 97 -0.56 11.62 -5.25
N VAL A 98 -1.32 10.71 -4.63
CA VAL A 98 -2.48 11.08 -3.81
C VAL A 98 -2.05 11.89 -2.59
N LEU A 99 -1.03 11.45 -1.86
CA LEU A 99 -0.53 12.17 -0.68
C LEU A 99 0.01 13.55 -1.06
N TYR A 100 0.73 13.66 -2.17
CA TYR A 100 1.18 14.95 -2.69
C TYR A 100 0.01 15.87 -3.04
N ALA A 101 -1.02 15.35 -3.72
CA ALA A 101 -2.20 16.13 -4.07
C ALA A 101 -2.96 16.62 -2.82
N LEU A 102 -3.12 15.76 -1.82
CA LEU A 102 -3.72 16.11 -0.53
C LEU A 102 -2.91 17.18 0.20
N ALA A 103 -1.58 17.11 0.15
CA ALA A 103 -0.70 18.13 0.71
C ALA A 103 -0.82 19.46 -0.03
N ALA A 104 -0.87 19.43 -1.37
CA ALA A 104 -1.01 20.63 -2.19
C ALA A 104 -2.31 21.40 -1.93
N VAL A 105 -3.38 20.73 -1.51
CA VAL A 105 -4.66 21.36 -1.13
C VAL A 105 -4.81 21.60 0.38
N GLY A 106 -3.76 21.38 1.18
CA GLY A 106 -3.73 21.69 2.61
C GLY A 106 -4.46 20.70 3.52
N ILE A 107 -4.75 19.47 3.05
CA ILE A 107 -5.39 18.42 3.87
C ILE A 107 -4.35 17.68 4.73
N THR A 108 -3.15 17.49 4.21
CA THR A 108 -2.00 16.90 4.92
C THR A 108 -0.77 17.80 4.76
N GLY A 109 0.32 17.53 5.48
CA GLY A 109 1.62 18.16 5.19
C GLY A 109 2.47 17.33 4.22
N PHE A 110 3.53 17.94 3.68
CA PHE A 110 4.44 17.29 2.74
C PHE A 110 5.33 16.22 3.40
N GLU A 111 5.49 16.29 4.72
CA GLU A 111 6.14 15.27 5.55
C GLU A 111 5.42 13.91 5.48
N ALA A 112 4.12 13.89 5.18
CA ALA A 112 3.35 12.66 4.99
C ALA A 112 3.82 11.84 3.77
N VAL A 113 4.48 12.48 2.80
CA VAL A 113 5.07 11.82 1.62
C VAL A 113 6.45 11.22 1.96
N GLY A 114 6.97 11.46 3.17
CA GLY A 114 8.28 10.97 3.62
C GLY A 114 9.44 11.85 3.16
N VAL A 115 9.19 13.12 2.80
CA VAL A 115 10.23 14.12 2.53
C VAL A 115 10.69 14.71 3.87
N PRO A 116 11.91 14.42 4.37
CA PRO A 116 12.38 15.00 5.61
C PRO A 116 12.87 16.44 5.37
N GLY A 117 12.43 17.41 6.18
CA GLY A 117 13.09 18.72 6.29
C GLY A 117 12.52 19.87 5.46
N VAL A 118 11.23 19.83 5.10
CA VAL A 118 10.44 21.06 4.89
C VAL A 118 9.60 21.36 6.12
#